data_AF-A0A966QNG0-F1
#
_entry.id   AF-A0A966QNG0-F1
#
_cell.length_a   1.000
_cell.length_b   1.000
_cell.length_c   1.000
_cell.angle_alpha   90.00
_cell.angle_beta   90.00
_cell.angle_gamma   90.00
#
_symmetry.space_group_name_H-M   'P 1'
#
loop_
_entity.id
_entity.type
_entity.pdbx_description
1 polymer ?
#
loop_
_entity_poly.entity_id
_entity_poly.type
_entity_poly.pdbx_seq_one_letter_code
_entity_poly.pdbx_strand_id
1 'polypeptide(L)'
;MTLTDAQIKAEKPGTTRRRVSDSGGLLLEIDPAGGKYWIWRHRYPPSKDGKQQDYRIGPYPKVSLKKARQIRDEQKTLMQQEGINPCAAKKEARLKQRVSHQPLTTFESVALDWHSIKATGTWSTRHTGDVLLKLQKDILPALGAVPIKE
;
A
#
# COMPACT_ATOMS: atom_id res chain seq x y z
N MET A 1 -20.12 5.74 -23.32
CA MET A 1 -20.87 4.47 -23.17
C MET A 1 -20.63 3.95 -21.77
N THR A 2 -21.65 3.38 -21.13
CA THR A 2 -21.57 2.78 -19.80
C THR A 2 -21.39 1.27 -19.94
N LEU A 3 -20.49 0.69 -19.15
CA LEU A 3 -20.32 -0.74 -19.08
C LEU A 3 -21.43 -1.40 -18.27
N THR A 4 -21.70 -2.66 -18.61
CA THR A 4 -22.54 -3.60 -17.87
C THR A 4 -21.71 -4.78 -17.39
N ASP A 5 -22.14 -5.44 -16.31
CA ASP A 5 -21.44 -6.62 -15.79
C ASP A 5 -21.37 -7.76 -16.82
N ALA A 6 -22.37 -7.90 -17.69
CA ALA A 6 -22.35 -8.89 -18.78
C ALA A 6 -21.23 -8.60 -19.79
N GLN A 7 -21.09 -7.34 -20.22
CA GLN A 7 -20.00 -6.92 -21.11
C GLN A 7 -18.64 -7.15 -20.45
N ILE A 8 -18.48 -6.76 -19.18
CA ILE A 8 -17.22 -6.92 -18.43
C ILE A 8 -16.81 -8.39 -18.34
N LYS A 9 -17.76 -9.30 -18.11
CA LYS A 9 -17.49 -10.74 -18.08
C LYS A 9 -17.09 -11.28 -19.46
N ALA A 10 -17.76 -10.83 -20.52
CA ALA A 10 -17.50 -11.24 -21.90
C ALA A 10 -16.16 -10.72 -22.45
N GLU A 11 -15.61 -9.65 -21.88
CA GLU A 11 -14.31 -9.11 -22.30
C GLU A 11 -13.19 -10.13 -22.11
N LYS A 12 -12.55 -10.48 -23.23
CA LYS A 12 -11.42 -11.43 -23.29
C LYS A 12 -10.08 -10.68 -23.15
N PRO A 13 -9.05 -11.35 -22.60
CA PRO A 13 -7.68 -10.83 -22.63
C PRO A 13 -7.22 -10.68 -24.08
N GLY A 14 -6.52 -9.58 -24.39
CA GLY A 14 -5.87 -9.38 -25.68
C GLY A 14 -4.38 -9.76 -25.65
N THR A 15 -3.70 -9.65 -26.78
CA THR A 15 -2.23 -9.80 -26.85
C THR A 15 -1.49 -8.68 -26.11
N THR A 16 -2.11 -7.52 -26.00
CA THR A 16 -1.60 -6.36 -25.25
C THR A 16 -2.63 -5.87 -24.25
N ARG A 17 -2.16 -5.08 -23.27
CA ARG A 17 -3.03 -4.45 -22.28
C ARG A 17 -4.04 -3.53 -22.96
N ARG A 18 -5.33 -3.79 -22.75
CA ARG A 18 -6.43 -2.99 -23.30
C ARG A 18 -7.18 -2.24 -22.19
N ARG A 19 -7.79 -1.11 -22.57
CA ARG A 19 -8.63 -0.31 -21.67
C ARG A 19 -10.01 -0.16 -22.29
N VAL A 20 -11.03 -0.44 -21.51
CA VAL A 20 -12.43 -0.31 -21.91
C VAL A 20 -13.07 0.79 -21.07
N SER A 21 -13.59 1.81 -21.73
CA SER A 21 -14.15 2.98 -21.04
C SER A 21 -15.54 2.73 -20.49
N ASP A 22 -15.74 3.16 -19.25
CA ASP A 22 -17.03 3.44 -18.65
C ASP A 22 -17.27 4.99 -18.69
N SER A 23 -18.09 5.47 -17.76
CA SER A 23 -18.48 6.86 -17.57
C SER A 23 -17.55 7.61 -16.63
N GLY A 24 -17.47 8.94 -16.77
CA GLY A 24 -16.78 9.80 -15.79
C GLY A 24 -15.28 9.55 -15.66
N GLY A 25 -14.63 9.03 -16.71
CA GLY A 25 -13.21 8.67 -16.71
C GLY A 25 -12.90 7.33 -16.05
N LEU A 26 -13.91 6.56 -15.64
CA LEU A 26 -13.72 5.18 -15.18
C LEU A 26 -13.40 4.27 -16.38
N LEU A 27 -12.43 3.38 -16.19
CA LEU A 27 -11.88 2.48 -17.19
C LEU A 27 -11.71 1.10 -16.57
N LEU A 28 -11.96 0.05 -17.34
CA LEU A 28 -11.52 -1.31 -17.05
C LEU A 28 -10.23 -1.59 -17.82
N GLU A 29 -9.12 -1.75 -17.11
CA GLU A 29 -7.85 -2.20 -17.66
C GLU A 29 -7.79 -3.72 -17.61
N ILE A 30 -7.52 -4.35 -18.76
CA ILE A 30 -7.44 -5.80 -18.91
C ILE A 30 -6.02 -6.15 -19.33
N ASP A 31 -5.33 -6.91 -18.47
CA ASP A 31 -3.99 -7.41 -18.74
C ASP A 31 -4.02 -8.60 -19.70
N PRO A 32 -2.94 -8.84 -20.47
CA PRO A 32 -2.82 -10.04 -21.31
C PRO A 32 -2.95 -11.35 -20.54
N ALA A 33 -2.53 -11.37 -19.26
CA ALA A 33 -2.70 -12.49 -18.34
C ALA A 33 -4.17 -12.69 -17.88
N GLY A 34 -5.09 -11.82 -18.29
CA GLY A 34 -6.51 -11.88 -17.96
C GLY A 34 -6.92 -11.20 -16.65
N GLY A 35 -5.97 -10.59 -15.93
CA GLY A 35 -6.28 -9.70 -14.82
C GLY A 35 -7.10 -8.49 -15.26
N LYS A 36 -8.10 -8.11 -14.46
CA LYS A 36 -8.99 -6.97 -14.73
C LYS A 36 -8.92 -5.98 -13.57
N TYR A 37 -8.69 -4.70 -13.86
CA TYR A 37 -8.52 -3.66 -12.86
C TYR A 37 -9.32 -2.41 -13.20
N TRP A 38 -9.98 -1.85 -12.18
CA TRP A 38 -10.65 -0.56 -12.28
C TRP A 38 -9.64 0.58 -12.14
N ILE A 39 -9.67 1.50 -13.11
CA ILE A 39 -8.85 2.70 -13.12
C ILE A 39 -9.76 3.90 -13.34
N TRP A 40 -9.59 4.94 -12.53
CA TRP A 40 -10.21 6.22 -12.75
C TRP A 40 -9.18 7.23 -13.26
N ARG A 41 -9.35 7.62 -14.52
CA ARG A 41 -8.54 8.65 -15.18
C ARG A 41 -9.14 10.02 -14.92
N HIS A 42 -8.34 10.91 -14.36
CA HIS A 42 -8.73 12.27 -14.02
C HIS A 42 -7.58 13.26 -14.31
N ARG A 43 -7.85 14.56 -14.17
CA ARG A 43 -6.82 15.61 -14.19
C ARG A 43 -6.70 16.23 -12.83
N TYR A 44 -5.47 16.54 -12.42
CA TYR A 44 -5.19 17.28 -11.21
C TYR A 44 -4.17 18.40 -11.49
N PRO A 45 -4.43 19.66 -11.08
CA PRO A 45 -5.71 20.16 -10.54
C PRO A 45 -6.88 19.95 -11.54
N PRO A 46 -8.15 20.06 -11.13
CA PRO A 46 -9.32 19.80 -11.99
C PRO A 46 -9.56 20.93 -13.02
N SER A 47 -8.56 21.21 -13.84
CA SER A 47 -8.58 22.20 -14.93
C SER A 47 -8.13 21.55 -16.25
N LYS A 48 -8.27 22.27 -17.37
CA LYS A 48 -7.78 21.82 -18.69
C LYS A 48 -6.27 21.64 -18.70
N ASP A 49 -5.56 22.49 -17.98
CA ASP A 49 -4.10 22.47 -17.85
C ASP A 49 -3.62 21.44 -16.82
N GLY A 50 -4.54 20.85 -16.06
CA GLY A 50 -4.25 19.80 -15.08
C GLY A 50 -3.64 18.56 -15.72
N LYS A 51 -2.64 17.98 -15.04
CA LYS A 51 -1.96 16.77 -15.53
C LYS A 51 -2.90 15.59 -15.42
N GLN A 52 -2.98 14.79 -16.50
CA GLN A 52 -3.74 13.55 -16.49
C GLN A 52 -3.06 12.51 -15.59
N GLN A 53 -3.84 11.88 -14.71
CA GLN A 53 -3.40 10.87 -13.76
C GLN A 53 -4.37 9.70 -13.75
N ASP A 54 -3.83 8.49 -13.52
CA ASP A 54 -4.60 7.25 -13.42
C ASP A 54 -4.66 6.80 -11.95
N TYR A 55 -5.84 6.87 -11.34
CA TYR A 55 -6.10 6.34 -10.00
C TYR A 55 -6.56 4.88 -10.09
N ARG A 56 -5.73 3.93 -9.66
CA ARG A 56 -6.11 2.52 -9.60
C ARG A 56 -7.08 2.29 -8.44
N ILE A 57 -8.30 1.84 -8.70
CA ILE A 57 -9.31 1.55 -7.66
C ILE A 57 -9.05 0.16 -7.07
N GLY A 58 -9.09 -0.88 -7.90
CA GLY A 58 -8.89 -2.27 -7.46
C GLY A 58 -9.23 -3.32 -8.52
N PRO A 59 -8.98 -4.60 -8.24
CA PRO A 59 -9.23 -5.69 -9.18
C PRO A 59 -10.72 -6.04 -9.28
N TYR A 60 -11.18 -6.40 -10.48
CA TYR A 60 -12.44 -7.09 -10.72
C TYR A 60 -12.22 -8.61 -10.64
N PRO A 61 -13.13 -9.42 -10.06
CA PRO A 61 -14.46 -9.05 -9.53
C PRO A 61 -14.48 -8.59 -8.07
N LYS A 62 -13.33 -8.58 -7.37
CA LYS A 62 -13.25 -8.17 -5.95
C LYS A 62 -13.87 -6.79 -5.69
N VAL A 63 -13.71 -5.88 -6.64
CA VAL A 63 -14.44 -4.62 -6.72
C VAL A 63 -15.44 -4.72 -7.86
N SER A 64 -16.73 -4.70 -7.53
CA SER A 64 -17.82 -4.71 -8.53
C SER A 64 -17.89 -3.40 -9.29
N LEU A 65 -18.54 -3.39 -10.46
CA LEU A 65 -18.76 -2.17 -11.25
C LEU A 65 -19.46 -1.07 -10.43
N LYS A 66 -20.51 -1.44 -9.67
CA LYS A 66 -21.22 -0.50 -8.79
C LYS A 66 -20.29 0.11 -7.75
N LYS A 67 -19.45 -0.71 -7.10
CA LYS A 67 -18.51 -0.22 -6.09
C LYS A 67 -17.40 0.64 -6.72
N ALA A 68 -16.94 0.31 -7.92
CA ALA A 68 -15.95 1.11 -8.65
C ALA A 68 -16.50 2.51 -8.99
N ARG A 69 -17.76 2.61 -9.43
CA ARG A 69 -18.43 3.90 -9.67
C ARG A 69 -18.60 4.71 -8.38
N GLN A 70 -18.99 4.06 -7.29
CA GLN A 70 -19.08 4.71 -5.97
C GLN A 70 -17.72 5.29 -5.52
N ILE A 71 -16.65 4.49 -5.56
CA ILE A 71 -15.31 4.95 -5.16
C ILE A 71 -14.85 6.10 -6.06
N ARG A 72 -15.11 6.04 -7.38
CA ARG A 72 -14.83 7.15 -8.30
C ARG A 72 -15.51 8.44 -7.82
N ASP A 73 -16.79 8.37 -7.52
CA ASP A 73 -17.58 9.55 -7.15
C ASP A 73 -17.12 10.12 -5.80
N GLU A 74 -16.81 9.27 -4.83
CA GLU A 74 -16.20 9.68 -3.54
C GLU A 74 -14.86 10.40 -3.77
N GLN A 75 -13.93 9.81 -4.54
CA GLN A 75 -12.62 10.41 -4.80
C GLN A 75 -12.72 11.71 -5.63
N LYS A 76 -13.68 11.78 -6.56
CA LYS A 76 -13.95 12.98 -7.34
C LYS A 76 -14.46 14.11 -6.46
N THR A 77 -15.38 13.83 -5.54
CA THR A 77 -15.90 14.80 -4.58
C THR A 77 -14.79 15.34 -3.69
N LEU A 78 -13.97 14.46 -3.10
CA LEU A 78 -12.82 14.87 -2.27
C LEU A 78 -11.83 15.76 -3.06
N MET A 79 -11.51 15.38 -4.29
CA MET A 79 -10.62 16.19 -5.14
C MET A 79 -11.21 17.57 -5.45
N GLN A 80 -12.51 17.65 -5.69
CA GLN A 80 -13.17 18.91 -6.06
C GLN A 80 -13.40 19.84 -4.86
N GLN A 81 -13.74 19.27 -3.69
CA GLN A 81 -14.07 20.06 -2.50
C GLN A 81 -12.84 20.41 -1.67
N GLU A 82 -11.95 19.44 -1.46
CA GLU A 82 -10.79 19.60 -0.57
C GLU A 82 -9.50 19.90 -1.33
N GLY A 83 -9.54 19.87 -2.67
CA GLY A 83 -8.35 20.10 -3.50
C GLY A 83 -7.29 19.01 -3.35
N ILE A 84 -7.63 17.86 -2.78
CA ILE A 84 -6.68 16.77 -2.52
C ILE A 84 -6.36 16.02 -3.81
N ASN A 85 -5.07 15.75 -4.07
CA ASN A 85 -4.66 14.84 -5.14
C ASN A 85 -4.94 13.37 -4.73
N PRO A 86 -5.85 12.64 -5.41
CA PRO A 86 -6.20 11.26 -5.03
C PRO A 86 -5.03 10.27 -5.10
N CYS A 87 -4.12 10.45 -6.08
CA CYS A 87 -2.97 9.57 -6.24
C CYS A 87 -1.93 9.78 -5.13
N ALA A 88 -1.70 11.03 -4.73
CA ALA A 88 -0.79 11.38 -3.64
C ALA A 88 -1.32 10.84 -2.30
N ALA A 89 -2.60 11.12 -1.98
CA ALA A 89 -3.25 10.62 -0.77
C ALA A 89 -3.20 9.08 -0.66
N LYS A 90 -3.43 8.38 -1.78
CA LYS A 90 -3.30 6.91 -1.82
C LYS A 90 -1.87 6.43 -1.59
N LYS A 91 -0.87 7.13 -2.15
CA LYS A 91 0.54 6.80 -1.93
C LYS A 91 0.93 6.99 -0.46
N GLU A 92 0.50 8.08 0.16
CA GLU A 92 0.74 8.37 1.57
C GLU A 92 0.06 7.35 2.48
N ALA A 93 -1.20 7.00 2.24
CA ALA A 93 -1.90 5.97 2.99
C ALA A 93 -1.18 4.62 2.92
N ARG A 94 -0.68 4.24 1.72
CA ARG A 94 0.13 3.02 1.54
C ARG A 94 1.46 3.10 2.29
N LEU A 95 2.10 4.26 2.32
CA LEU A 95 3.36 4.44 3.06
C LEU A 95 3.11 4.33 4.56
N LYS A 96 2.08 5.00 5.09
CA LYS A 96 1.68 4.90 6.50
C LYS A 96 1.36 3.46 6.89
N GLN A 97 0.63 2.74 6.05
CA GLN A 97 0.34 1.32 6.26
C GLN A 97 1.60 0.45 6.24
N ARG A 98 2.58 0.74 5.37
CA ARG A 98 3.86 0.03 5.36
C ARG A 98 4.66 0.30 6.63
N VAL A 99 4.71 1.55 7.10
CA VAL A 99 5.40 1.93 8.33
C VAL A 99 4.71 1.32 9.56
N SER A 100 3.38 1.18 9.56
CA SER A 100 2.65 0.54 10.66
C SER A 100 2.75 -0.98 10.68
N HIS A 101 3.06 -1.62 9.55
CA HIS A 101 3.24 -3.08 9.44
C HIS A 101 4.69 -3.53 9.31
N GLN A 102 5.65 -2.60 9.19
CA GLN A 102 7.01 -2.92 9.58
C GLN A 102 6.95 -3.14 11.10
N PRO A 103 7.37 -4.30 11.62
CA PRO A 103 7.78 -4.30 13.01
C PRO A 103 8.80 -3.18 13.10
N LEU A 104 8.51 -2.15 13.90
CA LEU A 104 9.55 -1.20 14.26
C LEU A 104 10.69 -2.10 14.75
N THR A 105 11.77 -2.19 13.99
CA THR A 105 12.98 -2.87 14.44
C THR A 105 13.48 -2.04 15.60
N THR A 106 12.94 -2.33 16.77
CA THR A 106 13.28 -1.61 17.99
C THR A 106 14.66 -2.06 18.41
N PHE A 107 15.37 -1.19 19.14
CA PHE A 107 16.66 -1.57 19.71
C PHE A 107 16.56 -2.86 20.53
N GLU A 108 15.45 -3.07 21.24
CA GLU A 108 15.19 -4.32 21.96
C GLU A 108 15.18 -5.54 21.04
N SER A 109 14.43 -5.50 19.94
CA SER A 109 14.36 -6.62 18.99
C SER A 109 15.74 -6.99 18.41
N VAL A 110 16.51 -5.97 18.02
CA VAL A 110 17.84 -6.17 17.43
C VAL A 110 18.86 -6.63 18.47
N ALA A 111 18.79 -6.10 19.69
CA ALA A 111 19.70 -6.47 20.77
C ALA A 111 19.50 -7.91 21.25
N LEU A 112 18.24 -8.38 21.32
CA LEU A 112 17.91 -9.76 21.68
C LEU A 112 18.31 -10.75 20.56
N ASP A 113 18.07 -10.40 19.30
CA ASP A 113 18.52 -11.22 18.17
C ASP A 113 20.05 -11.34 18.15
N TRP A 114 20.77 -10.23 18.32
CA TRP A 114 22.23 -10.24 18.43
C TRP A 114 22.72 -11.09 19.61
N HIS A 115 22.09 -10.96 20.78
CA HIS A 115 22.42 -11.74 21.96
C HIS A 115 22.25 -13.24 21.70
N SER A 116 21.16 -13.65 21.05
CA SER A 116 20.90 -15.06 20.72
C SER A 116 21.97 -15.67 19.80
N ILE A 117 22.47 -14.90 18.84
CA ILE A 117 23.56 -15.30 17.93
C ILE A 117 24.85 -15.50 18.73
N LYS A 118 25.17 -14.58 19.65
CA LYS A 118 26.39 -14.66 20.47
C LYS A 118 26.33 -15.75 21.54
N ALA A 119 25.14 -15.97 22.12
CA ALA A 119 24.86 -17.03 23.08
C ALA A 119 25.11 -18.43 22.49
N THR A 120 24.79 -18.63 21.21
CA THR A 120 24.91 -19.93 20.53
C THR A 120 26.34 -20.22 20.05
N GLY A 121 27.16 -19.19 19.85
CA GLY A 121 28.47 -19.33 19.20
C GLY A 121 29.69 -19.24 20.11
N THR A 122 29.80 -18.18 20.93
CA THR A 122 31.11 -17.74 21.43
C THR A 122 31.17 -17.52 22.95
N TRP A 123 30.01 -17.42 23.61
CA TRP A 123 29.95 -17.04 25.02
C TRP A 123 29.66 -18.21 25.94
N SER A 124 30.34 -18.24 27.09
CA SER A 124 30.01 -19.17 28.16
C SER A 124 28.63 -18.82 28.74
N THR A 125 27.93 -19.82 29.27
CA THR A 125 26.57 -19.66 29.85
C THR A 125 26.48 -18.52 30.85
N ARG A 126 27.53 -18.34 31.67
CA ARG A 126 27.61 -17.25 32.64
C ARG A 126 27.71 -15.89 31.95
N HIS A 127 28.61 -15.73 30.98
CA HIS A 127 28.79 -14.47 30.28
C HIS A 127 27.53 -14.08 29.48
N THR A 128 26.88 -15.06 28.85
CA THR A 128 25.60 -14.87 28.18
C THR A 128 24.53 -14.34 29.12
N GLY A 129 24.39 -14.93 30.31
CA GLY A 129 23.45 -14.46 31.33
C GLY A 129 23.79 -13.05 31.85
N ASP A 130 25.06 -12.79 32.15
CA ASP A 130 25.52 -11.49 32.65
C ASP A 130 25.26 -10.36 31.63
N VAL A 131 25.48 -10.62 30.34
CA VAL A 131 25.21 -9.64 29.26
C VAL A 131 23.71 -9.41 29.09
N LEU A 132 22.88 -10.45 29.15
CA LEU A 132 21.42 -10.31 29.05
C LEU A 132 20.86 -9.48 30.21
N LEU A 133 21.32 -9.72 31.43
CA LEU A 133 20.93 -8.98 32.61
C LEU A 133 21.26 -7.48 32.49
N LYS A 134 22.46 -7.13 32.02
CA LYS A 134 22.86 -5.74 31.80
C LYS A 134 22.04 -5.06 30.70
N LEU A 135 21.78 -5.79 29.60
CA LEU A 135 20.90 -5.30 28.54
C LEU A 135 19.52 -4.97 29.11
N GLN A 136 18.88 -5.92 29.82
CA GLN A 136 17.54 -5.76 30.37
C GLN A 136 17.45 -4.70 31.47
N LYS A 137 18.46 -4.58 32.32
CA LYS A 137 18.43 -3.67 33.48
C LYS A 137 18.86 -2.25 33.15
N ASP A 138 19.88 -2.09 32.31
CA ASP A 138 20.57 -0.81 32.14
C ASP A 138 20.30 -0.15 30.79
N ILE A 139 20.04 -0.93 29.73
CA ILE A 139 19.98 -0.41 28.35
C ILE A 139 18.54 -0.41 27.81
N LEU A 140 17.82 -1.53 27.92
CA LEU A 140 16.46 -1.66 27.41
C LEU A 140 15.45 -0.69 28.04
N PRO A 141 15.53 -0.31 29.34
CA PRO A 141 14.58 0.64 29.91
C PRO A 141 14.66 2.03 29.27
N ALA A 142 15.84 2.44 28.80
CA ALA A 142 16.06 3.74 28.18
C ALA A 142 15.92 3.69 26.65
N LEU A 143 16.38 2.62 26.01
CA LEU A 143 16.51 2.55 24.55
C LEU A 143 15.65 1.47 23.89
N GLY A 144 15.05 0.56 24.65
CA GLY A 144 14.40 -0.64 24.12
C GLY A 144 13.31 -0.36 23.10
N ALA A 145 12.44 0.61 23.35
CA ALA A 145 11.35 1.01 22.45
C ALA A 145 11.78 1.97 21.32
N VAL A 146 13.06 2.37 21.28
CA VAL A 146 13.54 3.30 20.25
C VAL A 146 13.57 2.57 18.90
N PRO A 147 12.86 3.07 17.87
CA PRO A 147 12.90 2.47 16.55
C PRO A 147 14.24 2.74 15.87
N ILE A 148 14.91 1.69 15.42
CA ILE A 148 16.11 1.77 14.60
C ILE A 148 15.68 1.82 13.14
N LYS A 149 16.20 2.80 12.39
CA LYS A 149 16.07 2.86 10.93
C LYS A 149 17.37 2.33 10.30
N GLU A 150 17.25 1.42 9.35
CA GLU A 150 18.33 1.06 8.41
C GLU A 150 18.68 2.22 7.48
#